data_AF-A0A3M3ACE3-F1
#
_entry.id   AF-A0A3M3ACE3-F1
#
_cell.length_a   1.000
_cell.length_b   1.000
_cell.length_c   1.000
_cell.angle_alpha   90.00
_cell.angle_beta   90.00
_cell.angle_gamma   90.00
#
_symmetry.space_group_name_H-M   'P 1'
#
loop_
_entity.id
_entity.type
_entity.pdbx_description
1 polymer ?
#
loop_
_entity_poly.entity_id
_entity_poly.type
_entity_poly.pdbx_seq_one_letter_code
_entity_poly.pdbx_strand_id
1 'polypeptide(L)'
;FAQQMRVGYPNIFVVLIGFYGLFFLTNKLRDSVWGLVSTFALTGFMGFLLGPILNRYLGMAGGAEVVSSAFAMTALVFGGLSAYVLITRKDMSFLGGFITAGFFVLLGAVVASMFFQISGLQLAISAGFVLFSSVCILFQTSAI
;
A
#
# COMPACT_ATOMS: atom_id res chain seq x y z
N PHE A 1 -2.21 -2.29 -26.25
CA PHE A 1 -3.34 -1.37 -26.00
C PHE A 1 -3.06 -0.27 -24.96
N ALA A 2 -2.22 -0.46 -23.94
CA ALA A 2 -1.76 0.64 -23.07
C ALA A 2 -0.64 1.52 -23.68
N GLN A 3 0.05 1.01 -24.72
CA GLN A 3 1.13 1.71 -25.42
C GLN A 3 0.64 2.83 -26.37
N GLN A 4 -0.65 2.83 -26.74
CA GLN A 4 -1.26 3.80 -27.68
C GLN A 4 -1.99 4.95 -27.00
N MET A 5 -2.36 4.80 -25.73
CA MET A 5 -2.98 5.88 -24.96
C MET A 5 -1.91 6.48 -24.07
N ARG A 6 -1.34 7.62 -24.45
CA ARG A 6 -0.54 8.51 -23.58
C ARG A 6 -1.40 8.96 -22.39
N VAL A 7 -1.79 8.05 -21.50
CA VAL A 7 -2.43 8.40 -20.24
C VAL A 7 -1.32 8.87 -19.34
N GLY A 8 -0.88 10.12 -19.58
CA GLY A 8 -0.30 10.92 -18.52
C GLY A 8 -1.28 10.89 -17.35
N TYR A 9 -0.73 10.91 -16.12
CA TYR A 9 -1.49 10.88 -14.87
C TYR A 9 -2.92 11.36 -15.08
N PRO A 10 -3.94 10.47 -15.01
CA PRO A 10 -5.33 10.90 -15.17
C PRO A 10 -5.54 12.10 -14.25
N ASN A 11 -6.20 13.14 -14.76
CA ASN A 11 -6.36 14.42 -14.07
C ASN A 11 -6.64 14.18 -12.57
N ILE A 12 -5.91 14.85 -11.68
CA ILE A 12 -5.97 14.59 -10.23
C ILE A 12 -7.40 14.56 -9.70
N PHE A 13 -8.30 15.36 -10.31
CA PHE A 13 -9.73 15.41 -10.04
C PHE A 13 -10.47 14.11 -10.39
N VAL A 14 -10.17 13.46 -11.51
CA VAL A 14 -10.77 12.17 -11.89
C VAL A 14 -10.30 11.06 -10.96
N VAL A 15 -9.04 11.11 -10.54
CA VAL A 15 -8.46 10.19 -9.55
C VAL A 15 -9.13 10.37 -8.19
N LEU A 16 -9.26 11.61 -7.73
CA LEU A 16 -9.90 11.95 -6.46
C LEU A 16 -11.39 11.58 -6.46
N ILE A 17 -12.14 11.96 -7.50
CA ILE A 17 -13.58 11.68 -7.59
C ILE A 17 -13.82 10.18 -7.73
N GLY A 18 -13.04 9.47 -8.55
CA GLY A 18 -13.13 8.01 -8.68
C GLY A 18 -12.78 7.29 -7.38
N PHE A 19 -11.70 7.69 -6.72
CA PHE A 19 -11.26 7.08 -5.47
C PHE A 19 -12.24 7.33 -4.32
N TYR A 20 -12.60 8.60 -4.06
CA TYR A 20 -13.54 8.93 -2.99
C TYR A 20 -14.96 8.42 -3.28
N GLY A 21 -15.40 8.44 -4.55
CA GLY A 21 -16.69 7.89 -4.97
C GLY A 21 -16.77 6.38 -4.75
N LEU A 22 -15.77 5.63 -5.21
CA LEU A 22 -15.71 4.17 -5.01
C LEU A 22 -15.45 3.78 -3.55
N PHE A 23 -14.67 4.56 -2.81
CA PHE A 23 -14.44 4.33 -1.38
C PHE A 23 -15.71 4.52 -0.57
N PHE A 24 -16.49 5.58 -0.85
CA PHE A 24 -17.77 5.80 -0.19
C PHE A 24 -18.79 4.73 -0.59
N LEU A 25 -18.82 4.33 -1.86
CA LEU A 25 -19.68 3.27 -2.35
C LEU A 25 -19.34 1.92 -1.68
N THR A 26 -18.06 1.60 -1.55
CA THR A 26 -17.60 0.39 -0.85
C THR A 26 -17.96 0.42 0.63
N ASN A 27 -17.82 1.56 1.32
CA ASN A 27 -18.25 1.70 2.70
C ASN A 27 -19.78 1.59 2.86
N LYS A 28 -20.54 2.12 1.92
CA LYS A 28 -22.01 2.10 1.96
C LYS A 28 -22.60 0.74 1.60
N LEU A 29 -21.93 -0.05 0.76
CA LEU A 29 -22.37 -1.38 0.33
C LEU A 29 -21.62 -2.53 1.04
N ARG A 30 -20.94 -2.23 2.15
CA ARG A 30 -20.11 -3.18 2.90
C ARG A 30 -20.87 -4.45 3.34
N ASP A 31 -22.15 -4.33 3.70
CA ASP A 31 -22.99 -5.46 4.15
C ASP A 31 -23.80 -6.13 3.03
N SER A 32 -23.49 -5.87 1.75
CA SER A 32 -24.21 -6.41 0.60
C SER A 32 -23.28 -7.13 -0.40
N VAL A 33 -23.83 -8.04 -1.21
CA VAL A 33 -23.10 -8.71 -2.31
C VAL A 33 -22.51 -7.69 -3.30
N TRP A 34 -23.15 -6.52 -3.44
CA TRP A 34 -22.62 -5.41 -4.23
C TRP A 34 -21.34 -4.78 -3.64
N GLY A 35 -21.08 -4.98 -2.35
CA GLY A 35 -19.82 -4.64 -1.69
C GLY A 35 -18.62 -5.30 -2.37
N LEU A 36 -18.75 -6.57 -2.78
CA LEU A 36 -17.70 -7.32 -3.48
C LEU A 36 -17.39 -6.68 -4.84
N VAL A 37 -18.42 -6.33 -5.62
CA VAL A 37 -18.25 -5.65 -6.91
C VAL A 37 -17.57 -4.29 -6.73
N SER A 38 -17.97 -3.54 -5.70
CA SER A 38 -17.36 -2.24 -5.40
C SER A 38 -15.90 -2.34 -4.96
N THR A 39 -15.51 -3.39 -4.21
CA THR A 39 -14.11 -3.63 -3.83
C THR A 39 -13.25 -4.03 -5.01
N PHE A 40 -13.76 -4.88 -5.92
CA PHE A 40 -13.06 -5.19 -7.17
C PHE A 40 -12.91 -3.95 -8.06
N ALA A 41 -13.95 -3.11 -8.15
CA ALA A 41 -13.88 -1.87 -8.90
C ALA A 41 -12.86 -0.89 -8.29
N LEU A 42 -12.84 -0.71 -6.97
CA LEU A 42 -11.86 0.11 -6.26
C LEU A 42 -10.43 -0.42 -6.45
N THR A 43 -10.24 -1.73 -6.30
CA THR A 43 -8.93 -2.37 -6.46
C THR A 43 -8.42 -2.26 -7.89
N GLY A 44 -9.29 -2.50 -8.88
CA GLY A 44 -8.97 -2.30 -10.30
C GLY A 44 -8.64 -0.85 -10.62
N PHE A 45 -9.38 0.11 -10.04
CA PHE A 45 -9.09 1.53 -10.16
C PHE A 45 -7.73 1.90 -9.58
N MET A 46 -7.38 1.40 -8.39
CA MET A 46 -6.04 1.60 -7.81
C MET A 46 -4.93 0.98 -8.67
N GLY A 47 -5.16 -0.21 -9.24
CA GLY A 47 -4.24 -0.83 -10.20
C GLY A 47 -4.03 0.00 -11.45
N PHE A 48 -5.10 0.61 -11.98
CA PHE A 48 -5.02 1.54 -13.12
C PHE A 48 -4.18 2.78 -12.79
N LEU A 49 -4.32 3.35 -11.58
CA LEU A 49 -3.49 4.48 -11.11
C LEU A 49 -2.02 4.11 -10.91
N LEU A 50 -1.74 2.85 -10.54
CA LEU A 50 -0.38 2.33 -10.44
C LEU A 50 0.29 2.12 -11.80
N GLY A 51 -0.48 1.92 -12.87
CA GLY A 51 0.04 1.68 -14.22
C GLY A 51 1.10 2.70 -14.68
N PRO A 52 0.83 4.02 -14.64
CA PRO A 52 1.81 5.05 -14.98
C PRO A 52 3.06 5.06 -14.10
N ILE A 53 2.91 4.76 -12.80
CA ILE A 53 4.04 4.70 -11.85
C ILE A 53 4.92 3.50 -12.20
N LEU A 54 4.33 2.32 -12.38
CA LEU A 54 5.02 1.13 -12.82
C LEU A 54 5.73 1.35 -14.15
N ASN A 55 5.09 2.00 -15.12
CA ASN A 55 5.70 2.32 -16.41
C ASN A 55 6.95 3.22 -16.27
N ARG A 56 6.96 4.14 -15.30
CA ARG A 56 8.14 4.96 -14.98
C ARG A 56 9.30 4.11 -14.48
N TYR A 57 9.03 3.15 -13.60
CA TYR A 57 10.05 2.22 -13.09
C TYR A 57 10.52 1.23 -14.16
N LEU A 58 9.61 0.69 -14.99
CA LEU A 58 9.92 -0.21 -16.10
C LEU A 58 10.76 0.44 -17.19
N GLY A 59 10.69 1.76 -17.35
CA GLY A 59 11.55 2.53 -18.27
C GLY A 59 13.00 2.69 -17.78
N MET A 60 13.32 2.28 -16.54
CA MET A 60 14.69 2.28 -16.01
C MET A 60 15.37 0.93 -16.28
N ALA A 61 16.70 0.93 -16.41
CA ALA A 61 17.46 -0.32 -16.56
C ALA A 61 17.20 -1.24 -15.35
N GLY A 62 16.73 -2.46 -15.60
CA GLY A 62 16.36 -3.43 -14.54
C GLY A 62 15.01 -3.18 -13.88
N GLY A 63 14.19 -2.24 -14.35
CA GLY A 63 12.92 -1.86 -13.74
C GLY A 63 11.91 -3.00 -13.56
N ALA A 64 11.84 -3.92 -14.53
CA ALA A 64 10.96 -5.07 -14.46
C ALA A 64 11.35 -6.05 -13.33
N GLU A 65 12.65 -6.23 -13.10
CA GLU A 65 13.17 -7.08 -12.04
C GLU A 65 12.94 -6.45 -10.65
N VAL A 66 13.10 -5.13 -10.53
CA VAL A 66 12.80 -4.40 -9.30
C VAL A 66 11.31 -4.50 -8.93
N VAL A 67 10.42 -4.33 -9.91
CA VAL A 67 8.97 -4.43 -9.67
C VAL A 67 8.56 -5.86 -9.29
N SER A 68 9.06 -6.87 -10.02
CA SER A 68 8.68 -8.27 -9.76
C SER A 68 9.24 -8.78 -8.42
N SER A 69 10.48 -8.42 -8.08
CA SER A 69 11.09 -8.76 -6.79
C SER A 69 10.39 -8.06 -5.62
N ALA A 70 10.05 -6.77 -5.75
CA ALA A 70 9.30 -6.05 -4.73
C ALA A 70 7.89 -6.63 -4.51
N PHE A 71 7.21 -7.04 -5.58
CA PHE A 71 5.92 -7.72 -5.51
C PHE A 71 6.05 -9.08 -4.80
N ALA A 72 7.03 -9.90 -5.20
CA ALA A 72 7.27 -11.22 -4.59
C ALA A 72 7.62 -11.11 -3.10
N MET A 73 8.50 -10.18 -2.73
CA MET A 73 8.85 -9.93 -1.32
C MET A 73 7.63 -9.51 -0.50
N THR A 74 6.80 -8.61 -1.03
CA THR A 74 5.58 -8.17 -0.34
C THR A 74 4.59 -9.32 -0.16
N ALA A 75 4.39 -10.14 -1.20
CA ALA A 75 3.53 -11.32 -1.13
C ALA A 75 4.03 -12.35 -0.10
N LEU A 76 5.35 -12.58 -0.05
CA LEU A 76 5.97 -13.47 0.94
C LEU A 76 5.82 -12.95 2.36
N VAL A 77 6.10 -11.67 2.60
CA VAL A 77 5.97 -11.06 3.94
C VAL A 77 4.52 -11.08 4.40
N PHE A 78 3.59 -10.65 3.55
CA PHE A 78 2.16 -10.64 3.88
C PHE A 78 1.63 -12.05 4.15
N GLY A 79 1.92 -13.00 3.26
CA GLY A 79 1.46 -14.38 3.40
C GLY A 79 2.09 -15.08 4.60
N GLY A 80 3.40 -14.92 4.81
CA GLY A 80 4.14 -15.52 5.91
C GLY A 80 3.69 -15.00 7.28
N LEU A 81 3.57 -13.67 7.43
CA LEU A 81 3.10 -13.06 8.67
C LEU A 81 1.63 -13.39 8.95
N SER A 82 0.78 -13.39 7.92
CA SER A 82 -0.63 -13.77 8.08
C SER A 82 -0.79 -15.22 8.53
N ALA A 83 -0.06 -16.16 7.90
CA ALA A 83 -0.05 -17.56 8.31
C ALA A 83 0.47 -17.75 9.75
N TYR A 84 1.55 -17.04 10.11
CA TYR A 84 2.13 -17.10 11.44
C TYR A 84 1.14 -16.70 12.54
N VAL A 85 0.37 -15.62 12.33
CA VAL A 85 -0.63 -15.16 13.31
C VAL A 85 -1.81 -16.12 13.42
N LEU A 86 -2.31 -16.64 12.30
CA LEU A 86 -3.42 -17.60 12.29
C LEU A 86 -3.08 -18.89 13.04
N ILE A 87 -1.82 -19.34 12.98
CA ILE A 87 -1.32 -20.51 13.71
C ILE A 87 -1.09 -20.17 15.19
N THR A 88 -0.51 -19.00 15.49
CA THR A 88 -0.10 -18.61 16.84
C THR A 88 -1.28 -18.16 17.73
N ARG A 89 -2.42 -17.75 17.15
CA ARG A 89 -3.67 -17.35 17.86
C ARG A 89 -3.43 -16.37 19.03
N LYS A 90 -2.41 -15.51 18.91
CA LYS A 90 -2.00 -14.60 19.98
C LYS A 90 -2.67 -13.25 19.80
N ASP A 91 -3.31 -12.76 20.86
CA ASP A 91 -3.84 -11.39 20.92
C ASP A 91 -2.70 -10.38 20.84
N MET A 92 -2.61 -9.67 19.72
CA MET A 92 -1.62 -8.61 19.47
C MET A 92 -2.21 -7.21 19.72
N SER A 93 -3.25 -7.10 20.56
CA SER A 93 -3.90 -5.82 20.91
C SER A 93 -2.92 -4.78 21.48
N PHE A 94 -1.86 -5.24 22.17
CA PHE A 94 -0.75 -4.40 22.65
C PHE A 94 0.00 -3.65 21.55
N LEU A 95 -0.07 -4.12 20.31
CA LEU A 95 0.63 -3.53 19.16
C LEU A 95 -0.05 -2.25 18.65
N GLY A 96 -1.32 -2.01 19.01
CA GLY A 96 -2.07 -0.81 18.58
C GLY A 96 -1.41 0.50 19.06
N GLY A 97 -0.87 0.51 20.28
CA GLY A 97 -0.13 1.67 20.82
C GLY A 97 1.18 1.93 20.05
N PHE A 98 1.91 0.86 19.71
CA PHE A 98 3.13 0.95 18.90
C PHE A 98 2.84 1.41 17.46
N ILE A 99 1.76 0.92 16.84
CA ILE A 99 1.33 1.35 15.50
C ILE A 99 0.99 2.85 15.50
N THR A 100 0.28 3.32 16.52
CA THR A 100 -0.07 4.75 16.63
C THR A 100 1.18 5.62 16.80
N ALA A 101 2.09 5.24 17.70
CA ALA A 101 3.35 5.97 17.89
C ALA A 101 4.26 5.92 16.65
N GLY A 102 4.41 4.74 16.04
CA GLY A 102 5.20 4.52 14.83
C GLY A 102 4.70 5.34 13.64
N PHE A 103 3.38 5.52 13.51
CA PHE A 103 2.79 6.39 12.49
C PHE A 103 3.26 7.86 12.64
N PHE A 104 3.18 8.43 13.85
CA PHE A 104 3.64 9.80 14.09
C PHE A 104 5.16 9.96 13.88
N VAL A 105 5.94 8.96 14.29
CA VAL A 105 7.40 8.96 14.09
C VAL A 105 7.76 8.92 12.61
N LEU A 106 7.14 8.01 11.83
CA LEU A 106 7.39 7.92 10.39
C LEU A 106 6.91 9.17 9.65
N LEU A 107 5.79 9.76 10.06
CA LEU A 107 5.29 11.01 9.49
C LEU A 107 6.30 12.14 9.72
N GLY A 108 6.83 12.28 10.93
CA GLY A 108 7.91 13.23 11.22
C GLY A 108 9.18 12.97 10.40
N ALA A 109 9.56 11.70 10.21
CA ALA A 109 10.72 11.32 9.41
C ALA A 109 10.55 11.67 7.93
N VAL A 110 9.35 11.49 7.36
CA VAL A 110 9.03 11.88 5.98
C VAL A 110 9.16 13.40 5.81
N VAL A 111 8.62 14.17 6.75
CA VAL A 111 8.73 15.64 6.73
C VAL A 111 10.20 16.07 6.82
N ALA A 112 10.97 15.47 7.73
CA ALA A 112 12.41 15.74 7.86
C ALA A 112 13.18 15.38 6.58
N SER A 113 12.81 14.28 5.91
CA SER A 113 13.41 13.86 4.64
C SER A 113 13.20 14.87 3.52
N MET A 114 12.10 15.63 3.52
CA MET A 114 11.86 16.67 2.51
C MET A 114 12.85 17.83 2.63
N PHE A 115 13.31 18.15 3.85
CA PHE A 115 14.27 19.23 4.10
C PHE A 115 15.72 18.78 3.96
N PHE A 116 16.05 17.55 4.37
CA PHE A 116 17.44 17.10 4.43
C PHE A 116 17.89 16.24 3.24
N GLN A 117 17.00 15.62 2.44
CA GLN A 117 17.31 14.91 1.17
C GLN A 117 18.58 14.02 1.19
N ILE A 118 18.96 13.47 2.36
CA ILE A 118 20.14 12.61 2.48
C ILE A 118 19.75 11.17 2.12
N SER A 119 20.48 10.54 1.20
CA SER A 119 20.19 9.16 0.72
C SER A 119 20.08 8.14 1.86
N GLY A 120 20.90 8.27 2.92
CA GLY A 120 20.85 7.40 4.09
C GLY A 120 19.54 7.52 4.89
N LEU A 121 18.98 8.73 5.00
CA LEU A 121 17.72 8.96 5.69
C LEU A 121 16.54 8.36 4.91
N GLN A 122 16.56 8.48 3.58
CA GLN A 122 15.51 7.91 2.72
C GLN A 122 15.50 6.38 2.75
N LEU A 123 16.68 5.74 2.83
CA LEU A 123 16.78 4.29 2.99
C LEU A 123 16.25 3.85 4.37
N ALA A 124 16.61 4.56 5.43
CA ALA A 124 16.11 4.30 6.77
C ALA A 124 14.58 4.43 6.87
N ILE A 125 14.01 5.45 6.22
CA ILE A 125 12.55 5.64 6.14
C ILE A 125 11.89 4.48 5.40
N SER A 126 12.44 4.07 4.25
CA SER A 126 11.92 2.95 3.47
C SER A 126 11.91 1.65 4.28
N ALA A 127 13.01 1.35 4.98
CA ALA A 127 13.09 0.20 5.89
C ALA A 127 12.08 0.32 7.05
N GLY A 128 11.94 1.51 7.63
CA GLY A 128 10.95 1.80 8.67
C GLY A 128 9.51 1.54 8.22
N PHE A 129 9.14 1.95 7.00
CA PHE A 129 7.83 1.68 6.43
C PHE A 129 7.57 0.20 6.15
N VAL A 130 8.59 -0.55 5.73
CA VAL A 130 8.46 -2.01 5.52
C VAL A 130 8.20 -2.73 6.86
N LEU A 131 8.94 -2.38 7.91
CA LEU A 131 8.73 -2.94 9.24
C LEU A 131 7.37 -2.52 9.82
N PHE A 132 6.99 -1.26 9.67
CA PHE A 132 5.69 -0.76 10.12
C PHE A 132 4.53 -1.46 9.41
N SER A 133 4.63 -1.66 8.09
CA SER A 133 3.62 -2.39 7.31
C SER A 133 3.51 -3.85 7.78
N SER A 134 4.63 -4.50 8.09
CA SER A 134 4.66 -5.86 8.64
C SER A 134 3.91 -5.96 9.97
N VAL A 135 4.15 -5.00 10.88
CA VAL A 135 3.45 -4.89 12.17
C VAL A 135 1.94 -4.65 11.96
N CYS A 136 1.55 -3.79 11.02
CA CYS A 136 0.14 -3.55 10.69
C CYS A 136 -0.55 -4.79 10.11
N ILE A 137 0.14 -5.62 9.33
CA ILE A 137 -0.41 -6.89 8.82
C ILE A 137 -0.66 -7.85 9.98
N LEU A 138 0.31 -8.02 10.88
CA LEU A 138 0.15 -8.86 12.07
C LEU A 138 -1.06 -8.43 12.91
N PHE A 139 -1.20 -7.12 13.15
CA PHE A 139 -2.30 -6.57 13.94
C PHE A 139 -3.67 -6.78 13.26
N GLN A 140 -3.78 -6.47 11.97
CA GLN A 140 -5.03 -6.65 11.21
C GLN A 140 -5.43 -8.13 11.15
N THR A 141 -4.49 -9.04 10.84
CA THR A 141 -4.80 -10.47 10.78
C THR A 141 -5.14 -11.06 12.14
N SER A 142 -4.59 -10.52 13.24
CA SER A 142 -4.97 -10.96 14.60
C SER A 142 -6.34 -10.47 15.06
N ALA A 143 -6.85 -9.40 14.44
CA ALA A 143 -8.15 -8.82 14.75
C ALA A 143 -9.31 -9.43 13.93
N ILE A 144 -8.99 -10.35 13.00
CA ILE A 144 -9.92 -11.15 12.19
C ILE A 144 -10.14 -12.50 12.88
#